data_AF-A0A7V1CYC6-F1
#
_entry.id   AF-A0A7V1CYC6-F1
#
_cell.length_a   1.000
_cell.length_b   1.000
_cell.length_c   1.000
_cell.angle_alpha   90.00
_cell.angle_beta   90.00
_cell.angle_gamma   90.00
#
_symmetry.space_group_name_H-M   'P 1'
#
loop_
_entity.id
_entity.type
_entity.pdbx_description
1 polymer ?
#
loop_
_entity_poly.entity_id
_entity_poly.type
_entity_poly.pdbx_seq_one_letter_code
_entity_poly.pdbx_strand_id
1 'polypeptide(L)'
;MNSGTNTNRLDVFIGQSQKVAEITLAIGSENEISFTYEAKWINEGFAVSPHLPLNGDFDSRAVRNYLQNLLPEGKGLEEIISSTTISKNTYSNYL
;
A
#
# COMPACT_ATOMS: atom_id res chain seq x y z
N MET A 1 -4.76 18.59 -21.17
CA MET A 1 -4.39 17.16 -21.25
C MET A 1 -4.38 16.62 -19.83
N ASN A 2 -5.51 16.09 -19.34
CA ASN A 2 -5.59 15.49 -18.01
C ASN A 2 -5.28 14.00 -18.15
N SER A 3 -4.02 13.62 -18.02
CA SER A 3 -3.66 12.23 -17.74
C SER A 3 -3.99 11.96 -16.28
N GLY A 4 -5.28 11.77 -15.99
CA GLY A 4 -5.73 11.31 -14.69
C GLY A 4 -5.27 9.87 -14.51
N THR A 5 -4.10 9.67 -13.92
CA THR A 5 -3.68 8.35 -13.46
C THR A 5 -4.64 7.94 -12.36
N ASN A 6 -5.61 7.11 -12.72
CA ASN A 6 -6.48 6.47 -11.74
C ASN A 6 -5.58 5.70 -10.77
N THR A 7 -5.54 6.10 -9.51
CA THR A 7 -4.69 5.50 -8.48
C THR A 7 -5.55 5.03 -7.31
N ASN A 8 -5.28 3.82 -6.84
CA ASN A 8 -5.78 3.36 -5.55
C ASN A 8 -4.88 3.88 -4.45
N ARG A 9 -5.46 4.20 -3.29
CA ARG A 9 -4.77 4.89 -2.21
C ARG A 9 -5.09 4.28 -0.86
N LEU A 10 -4.06 4.10 -0.04
CA LEU A 10 -4.17 3.64 1.34
C LEU A 10 -3.43 4.61 2.25
N ASP A 11 -4.18 5.29 3.12
CA ASP A 11 -3.61 6.18 4.12
C ASP A 11 -3.00 5.36 5.27
N VAL A 12 -1.81 5.75 5.72
CA VAL A 12 -1.10 5.10 6.83
C VAL A 12 -1.20 5.99 8.06
N PHE A 13 -1.75 5.43 9.14
CA PHE A 13 -1.94 6.13 10.41
C PHE A 13 -1.11 5.49 11.53
N ILE A 14 -0.61 6.33 12.45
CA ILE A 14 -0.05 5.89 13.73
C ILE A 14 -0.94 6.38 14.87
N GLY A 15 -1.23 5.48 15.82
CA GLY A 15 -2.16 5.77 16.91
C GLY A 15 -3.60 5.91 16.41
N GLN A 16 -4.37 6.82 17.01
CA GLN A 16 -5.80 6.92 16.76
C GLN A 16 -6.16 7.77 15.52
N SER A 17 -5.29 8.69 15.08
CA SER A 17 -5.66 9.66 14.04
C SER A 17 -4.51 10.33 13.30
N GLN A 18 -3.24 10.09 13.65
CA GLN A 18 -2.13 10.79 13.01
C GLN A 18 -1.82 10.11 11.67
N LYS A 19 -2.19 10.74 10.54
CA LYS A 19 -1.73 10.33 9.22
C LYS A 19 -0.23 10.61 9.13
N VAL A 20 0.54 9.60 8.75
CA VAL A 20 2.01 9.68 8.67
C VAL A 20 2.54 9.46 7.27
N ALA A 21 1.78 8.76 6.44
CA ALA A 21 2.15 8.46 5.07
C ALA A 21 0.94 8.03 4.24
N GLU A 22 1.20 7.80 2.97
CA GLU A 22 0.25 7.30 1.99
C GLU A 22 0.92 6.30 1.06
N ILE A 23 0.20 5.23 0.73
CA ILE A 23 0.57 4.26 -0.29
C ILE A 23 -0.32 4.48 -1.50
N THR A 24 0.27 4.61 -2.68
CA THR A 24 -0.49 4.69 -3.93
C THR A 24 -0.13 3.55 -4.87
N LEU A 25 -1.14 3.03 -5.56
CA LEU A 25 -1.01 2.02 -6.61
C LEU A 25 -1.64 2.55 -7.89
N ALA A 26 -0.88 2.56 -8.99
CA ALA A 26 -1.44 2.94 -10.28
C ALA A 26 -2.39 1.85 -10.81
N ILE A 27 -3.59 2.24 -11.23
CA ILE A 27 -4.56 1.31 -11.82
C ILE A 27 -4.08 0.94 -13.23
N GLY A 28 -3.93 -0.36 -13.48
CA GLY A 28 -3.45 -0.90 -14.76
C GLY A 28 -1.93 -1.11 -14.82
N SER A 29 -1.19 -0.86 -13.74
CA SER A 29 0.22 -1.21 -13.62
C SER A 29 0.44 -2.03 -12.36
N GLU A 30 0.84 -3.29 -12.51
CA GLU A 30 1.12 -4.17 -11.37
C GLU A 30 2.36 -3.75 -10.58
N ASN A 31 3.25 -2.95 -11.19
CA ASN A 31 4.58 -2.64 -10.68
C ASN A 31 4.72 -1.23 -10.08
N GLU A 32 3.79 -0.32 -10.38
CA GLU A 32 3.81 1.06 -9.88
C GLU A 32 3.10 1.18 -8.53
N ILE A 33 3.88 0.92 -7.48
CA ILE A 33 3.53 1.23 -6.09
C ILE A 33 4.49 2.27 -5.55
N SER A 34 3.96 3.26 -4.83
CA SER A 34 4.78 4.26 -4.14
C SER A 34 4.34 4.43 -2.68
N PHE A 35 5.26 4.91 -1.87
CA PHE A 35 5.05 5.23 -0.46
C PHE A 35 5.57 6.64 -0.22
N THR A 36 4.72 7.53 0.29
CA THR A 36 5.05 8.94 0.51
C THR A 36 4.77 9.30 1.95
N TYR A 37 5.80 9.74 2.68
CA TYR A 37 5.62 10.28 4.02
C TYR A 37 4.98 11.67 3.99
N GLU A 38 4.18 11.97 5.00
CA GLU A 38 3.71 13.32 5.26
C GLU A 38 4.91 14.23 5.59
N ALA A 39 4.95 15.43 5.00
CA ALA A 39 6.08 16.34 5.17
C ALA A 39 6.36 16.68 6.65
N LYS A 40 5.30 16.81 7.45
CA LYS A 40 5.41 17.02 8.90
C LYS A 40 6.09 15.83 9.58
N TRP A 41 5.70 14.61 9.20
CA TRP A 41 6.21 13.37 9.78
C TRP A 41 7.69 13.13 9.49
N ILE A 42 8.17 13.52 8.31
CA ILE A 42 9.61 13.47 7.98
C ILE A 42 10.44 14.26 9.00
N ASN A 43 9.92 15.37 9.52
CA ASN A 43 10.65 16.25 10.44
C ASN A 43 10.51 15.86 11.91
N GLU A 44 9.35 15.36 12.32
CA GLU A 44 9.03 15.11 13.74
C GLU A 44 8.94 13.63 14.13
N GLY A 45 8.88 12.75 13.14
CA GLY A 45 8.54 11.35 13.30
C GLY A 45 9.73 10.40 13.14
N PHE A 46 9.40 9.17 12.76
CA PHE A 46 10.34 8.08 12.53
C PHE A 46 9.88 7.24 11.33
N ALA A 47 10.82 6.49 10.76
CA ALA A 47 10.52 5.59 9.64
C ALA A 47 9.57 4.46 10.10
N VAL A 48 8.50 4.20 9.34
CA VAL A 48 7.54 3.12 9.66
C VAL A 48 8.15 1.72 9.50
N SER A 49 9.23 1.62 8.74
CA SER A 49 10.02 0.41 8.54
C SER A 49 11.49 0.80 8.31
N PRO A 50 12.46 0.00 8.78
CA PRO A 50 13.88 0.21 8.46
C PRO A 50 14.16 0.24 6.96
N HIS A 51 13.34 -0.46 6.16
CA HIS A 51 13.44 -0.51 4.70
C HIS A 51 12.71 0.65 4.00
N LEU A 52 12.04 1.52 4.75
CA LEU A 52 11.37 2.73 4.24
C LEU A 52 11.91 3.96 4.98
N PRO A 53 13.20 4.30 4.86
CA PRO A 53 13.79 5.44 5.57
C PRO A 53 13.13 6.79 5.20
N LEU A 54 13.12 7.74 6.13
CA LEU A 54 12.48 9.06 5.96
C LEU A 54 13.12 9.92 4.84
N ASN A 55 14.34 9.60 4.43
CA ASN A 55 15.03 10.29 3.33
C ASN A 55 14.50 9.88 1.94
N GLY A 56 13.58 8.91 1.86
CA GLY A 56 13.01 8.44 0.60
C GLY A 56 13.91 7.49 -0.20
N ASP A 57 15.02 7.02 0.37
CA ASP A 57 15.96 6.13 -0.32
C ASP A 57 15.50 4.66 -0.23
N PHE A 58 14.46 4.34 -1.00
CA PHE A 58 13.91 2.99 -1.13
C PHE A 58 13.18 2.81 -2.47
N ASP A 59 13.04 1.56 -2.91
CA ASP A 59 12.38 1.20 -4.16
C ASP A 59 10.97 0.63 -3.94
N SER A 60 10.26 0.38 -5.04
CA SER A 60 8.92 -0.20 -5.01
C SER A 60 8.88 -1.62 -4.40
N ARG A 61 10.01 -2.34 -4.38
CA ARG A 61 10.09 -3.67 -3.74
C ARG A 61 10.06 -3.55 -2.23
N ALA A 62 10.76 -2.57 -1.66
CA ALA A 62 10.70 -2.30 -0.22
C ALA A 62 9.26 -1.98 0.24
N VAL A 63 8.51 -1.20 -0.55
CA VAL A 63 7.10 -0.90 -0.26
C VAL A 63 6.22 -2.15 -0.32
N ARG A 64 6.44 -3.04 -1.29
CA ARG A 64 5.73 -4.33 -1.37
C ARG A 64 6.03 -5.23 -0.20
N ASN A 65 7.30 -5.36 0.16
CA ASN A 65 7.72 -6.18 1.29
C ASN A 65 7.12 -5.65 2.58
N TYR A 66 7.07 -4.33 2.77
CA TYR A 66 6.37 -3.72 3.89
C TYR A 66 4.88 -4.11 3.92
N LEU A 67 4.15 -3.96 2.81
CA LEU A 67 2.76 -4.37 2.73
C LEU A 67 2.56 -5.86 2.99
N GLN A 68 3.39 -6.72 2.39
CA GLN A 68 3.32 -8.17 2.56
C GLN A 68 3.56 -8.59 4.00
N ASN A 69 4.52 -7.96 4.69
CA ASN A 69 4.81 -8.22 6.10
C ASN A 69 3.69 -7.73 7.05
N LEU A 70 2.84 -6.79 6.61
CA LEU A 70 1.66 -6.39 7.37
C LEU A 70 0.49 -7.36 7.19
N LEU A 71 0.47 -8.10 6.08
CA LEU A 71 -0.56 -9.09 5.84
C LEU A 71 -0.21 -10.37 6.60
N PRO A 72 -1.19 -11.00 7.25
CA PRO A 72 -0.95 -12.28 7.91
C PRO A 72 -0.54 -13.34 6.87
N GLU A 73 0.54 -14.06 7.15
CA GLU A 73 0.97 -15.17 6.31
C GLU A 73 0.02 -16.38 6.48
N GLY A 74 -0.11 -17.20 5.43
CA GLY A 74 -0.92 -18.42 5.47
C GLY A 74 -2.42 -18.15 5.63
N LYS A 75 -3.07 -18.81 6.60
CA LYS A 75 -4.53 -18.85 6.74
C LYS A 75 -5.19 -17.49 7.05
N GLY A 76 -4.45 -16.54 7.62
CA GLY A 76 -5.02 -15.22 7.91
C GLY A 76 -5.30 -14.39 6.65
N LEU A 77 -4.52 -14.57 5.58
CA LEU A 77 -4.79 -13.94 4.29
C LEU A 77 -6.05 -14.52 3.65
N GLU A 78 -6.24 -15.83 3.75
CA GLU A 78 -7.47 -16.52 3.26
C GLU A 78 -8.71 -16.01 4.00
N GLU A 79 -8.62 -15.80 5.31
CA GLU A 79 -9.71 -15.22 6.10
C GLU A 79 -10.03 -13.78 5.71
N ILE A 80 -9.02 -12.93 5.45
CA ILE A 80 -9.22 -11.55 4.97
C ILE A 80 -9.86 -11.56 3.57
N ILE A 81 -9.44 -12.44 2.67
CA ILE A 81 -10.03 -12.57 1.33
C ILE A 81 -11.47 -13.10 1.40
N SER A 82 -11.77 -14.01 2.32
CA SER A 82 -13.11 -14.57 2.48
C SER A 82 -14.10 -13.59 3.14
N SER A 83 -13.62 -12.75 4.06
CA SER A 83 -14.41 -11.75 4.79
C SER A 83 -14.54 -10.42 4.04
N THR A 84 -13.49 -10.03 3.32
CA THR A 84 -13.50 -8.88 2.41
C THR A 84 -13.92 -9.41 1.06
N THR A 85 -15.21 -9.44 0.77
CA THR A 85 -15.74 -9.60 -0.59
C THR A 85 -15.34 -8.39 -1.45
N ILE A 86 -14.04 -8.13 -1.62
CA ILE A 86 -13.49 -7.52 -2.82
C ILE A 86 -13.70 -8.59 -3.88
N SER A 87 -14.89 -8.52 -4.46
CA SER A 87 -15.44 -9.39 -5.48
C SER A 87 -14.36 -9.98 -6.38
N LYS A 88 -14.23 -11.30 -6.29
CA LYS A 88 -13.59 -12.20 -7.24
C LYS A 88 -14.17 -11.93 -8.64
N ASN A 89 -13.66 -10.91 -9.33
CA ASN A 89 -13.99 -10.67 -10.73
C ASN A 89 -12.74 -10.95 -11.56
N THR A 90 -12.51 -12.23 -11.82
CA THR A 90 -11.50 -12.70 -12.76
C THR A 90 -12.01 -14.00 -13.40
N TYR A 91 -12.65 -13.80 -14.55
CA TYR A 91 -12.97 -14.72 -15.67
C TYR A 91 -13.75 -16.02 -15.42
N SER A 92 -15.01 -16.05 -15.87
CA SER A 92 -15.61 -17.25 -16.45
C SER A 92 -15.80 -17.01 -17.95
N ASN A 93 -14.76 -17.29 -18.74
CA ASN A 93 -14.95 -17.70 -20.12
C ASN A 93 -15.15 -19.22 -20.13
N TYR A 94 -15.98 -19.69 -21.07
CA TYR A 94 -16.42 -21.07 -21.36
C TYR A 94 -17.64 -21.56 -20.58
N LEU A 95 -18.84 -21.17 -21.05
CA LEU A 95 -19.80 -22.09 -21.67
C LEU A 95 -20.52 -21.37 -22.82
#